data_AF-A0A2G6KGV3-F1
#
_entry.id   AF-A0A2G6KGV3-F1
#
_cell.length_a   1.000
_cell.length_b   1.000
_cell.length_c   1.000
_cell.angle_alpha   90.00
_cell.angle_beta   90.00
_cell.angle_gamma   90.00
#
_symmetry.space_group_name_H-M   'P 1'
#
loop_
_entity.id
_entity.type
_entity.pdbx_description
1 polymer ?
#
loop_
_entity_poly.entity_id
_entity_poly.type
_entity_poly.pdbx_seq_one_letter_code
_entity_poly.pdbx_strand_id
1 'polypeptide(L)'
;MTLVVLVVVIGAPLLYAMLVSTQSNTEYFGHQLTPGSSLKENFIHVWENRNLGRFMLNSTIQAIIITVGKAITAILAGMAFVHFTFRGRWVIFWFVLVTLMMPTEISIIALAEIIGDFGWGDSMAAITVPFLASATGAF
;
A
#
# COMPACT_ATOMS: atom_id res chain seq x y z
N MET A 1 -24.71 -7.48 -21.33
CA MET A 1 -24.79 -6.02 -21.08
C MET A 1 -24.53 -5.64 -19.62
N THR A 2 -25.04 -6.40 -18.64
CA THR A 2 -24.82 -6.14 -17.19
C THR A 2 -23.35 -6.06 -16.77
N LEU A 3 -22.48 -6.94 -17.30
CA LEU A 3 -21.04 -6.90 -16.99
C LEU A 3 -20.34 -5.62 -17.47
N VAL A 4 -20.73 -5.11 -18.65
CA VAL A 4 -20.16 -3.86 -19.19
C VAL A 4 -20.55 -2.68 -18.32
N VAL A 5 -21.81 -2.64 -17.87
CA VAL A 5 -22.31 -1.59 -16.96
C VAL A 5 -21.54 -1.61 -15.64
N LEU A 6 -21.32 -2.78 -15.05
CA LEU A 6 -20.54 -2.93 -13.81
C LEU A 6 -19.09 -2.45 -13.97
N VAL A 7 -18.43 -2.82 -15.07
CA VAL A 7 -17.05 -2.37 -15.36
C VAL A 7 -16.98 -0.85 -15.46
N VAL A 8 -17.95 -0.21 -16.13
CA VAL A 8 -17.98 1.25 -16.24
C VAL A 8 -18.24 1.92 -14.89
N VAL A 9 -19.15 1.38 -14.08
CA VAL A 9 -19.46 1.93 -12.75
C VAL A 9 -18.27 1.81 -11.80
N ILE A 10 -17.60 0.65 -11.77
CA ILE A 10 -16.43 0.41 -10.92
C ILE A 10 -15.22 1.21 -11.43
N GLY A 11 -15.07 1.31 -12.76
CA GLY A 11 -14.00 2.07 -13.39
C GLY A 11 -14.23 3.58 -13.42
N ALA A 12 -15.42 4.07 -13.08
CA ALA A 12 -15.77 5.49 -13.18
C ALA A 12 -14.78 6.42 -12.45
N PRO A 13 -14.31 6.13 -11.22
CA PRO A 13 -13.32 6.98 -10.54
C PRO A 13 -11.98 7.03 -11.29
N LEU A 14 -11.55 5.91 -11.88
CA LEU A 14 -10.31 5.84 -12.66
C LEU A 14 -10.43 6.63 -13.97
N LEU A 15 -11.55 6.46 -14.68
CA LEU A 15 -11.83 7.19 -15.92
C LEU A 15 -11.93 8.70 -15.66
N TYR A 16 -12.54 9.08 -14.54
CA TYR A 16 -12.60 10.47 -14.09
C TYR A 16 -11.22 11.02 -13.76
N ALA A 17 -10.37 10.28 -13.03
CA ALA A 17 -9.00 10.67 -12.75
C ALA A 17 -8.17 10.84 -14.03
N MET A 18 -8.34 9.96 -15.02
CA MET A 18 -7.71 10.10 -16.34
C MET A 18 -8.17 11.37 -17.05
N LEU A 19 -9.46 11.68 -17.03
CA LEU A 19 -9.99 12.92 -17.61
C LEU A 19 -9.44 14.17 -16.91
N VAL A 20 -9.46 14.21 -15.59
CA VAL A 20 -8.93 15.34 -14.79
C VAL A 20 -7.42 15.52 -15.00
N SER A 21 -6.66 14.43 -15.22
CA SER A 21 -5.23 14.53 -15.53
C SER A 21 -4.91 15.35 -16.78
N THR A 22 -5.89 15.49 -17.69
CA THR A 22 -5.77 16.27 -18.92
C THR A 22 -6.14 17.75 -18.75
N GLN A 23 -6.75 18.11 -17.62
CA GLN A 23 -7.33 19.42 -17.38
C GLN A 23 -6.37 20.34 -16.61
N SER A 24 -6.49 21.64 -16.87
CA SER A 24 -5.93 22.70 -16.04
C SER A 24 -6.77 22.91 -14.78
N ASN A 25 -6.21 23.58 -13.77
CA ASN A 25 -6.93 23.91 -12.53
C ASN A 25 -8.24 24.66 -12.82
N THR A 26 -8.25 25.58 -13.80
CA THR A 26 -9.44 26.34 -14.19
C THR A 26 -10.53 25.48 -14.81
N GLU A 27 -10.17 24.49 -15.64
CA GLU A 27 -11.12 23.56 -16.27
C GLU A 27 -11.70 22.57 -15.24
N TYR A 28 -10.89 22.13 -14.29
CA TYR A 28 -11.31 21.29 -13.17
C TYR A 28 -12.33 22.00 -12.27
N PHE A 29 -12.01 23.22 -11.80
CA PHE A 29 -12.95 24.01 -10.98
C PHE A 29 -14.19 24.46 -11.74
N GLY A 30 -14.10 24.55 -13.07
CA GLY A 30 -15.23 24.79 -13.98
C GLY A 30 -16.18 23.59 -14.16
N HIS A 31 -15.92 22.45 -13.50
CA HIS A 31 -16.71 21.21 -13.62
C HIS A 31 -16.80 20.68 -15.07
N GLN A 32 -15.75 20.89 -15.85
CA GLN A 32 -15.73 20.44 -17.23
C GLN A 32 -15.61 18.92 -17.30
N LEU A 33 -16.51 18.27 -18.05
CA LEU A 33 -16.53 16.80 -18.24
C LEU A 33 -15.91 16.35 -19.57
N THR A 34 -15.13 17.23 -20.20
CA THR A 34 -14.41 16.93 -21.44
C THR A 34 -12.90 16.89 -21.19
N PRO A 35 -12.14 16.13 -22.00
CA PRO A 35 -10.68 16.20 -21.96
C PRO A 35 -10.18 17.65 -22.14
N GLY A 36 -9.21 18.05 -21.32
CA GLY A 36 -8.53 19.34 -21.42
C GLY A 36 -7.31 19.29 -22.34
N SER A 37 -6.67 20.45 -22.55
CA SER A 37 -5.48 20.57 -23.41
C SER A 37 -4.14 20.49 -22.66
N SER A 38 -4.15 20.41 -21.33
CA SER A 38 -2.96 20.57 -20.48
C SER A 38 -2.27 19.26 -20.09
N LEU A 39 -2.62 18.12 -20.71
CA LEU A 39 -2.05 16.81 -20.39
C LEU A 39 -0.52 16.80 -20.38
N LYS A 40 0.12 17.33 -21.43
CA LYS A 40 1.59 17.35 -21.56
C LYS A 40 2.23 18.19 -20.46
N GLU A 41 1.66 19.34 -20.15
CA GLU A 41 2.16 20.25 -19.12
C GLU A 41 2.03 19.62 -17.72
N ASN A 42 0.87 19.02 -17.42
CA ASN A 42 0.64 18.30 -16.18
C ASN A 42 1.63 17.14 -15.99
N PHE A 43 1.92 16.40 -17.06
CA PHE A 43 2.87 15.29 -17.00
C PHE A 43 4.30 15.77 -16.70
N ILE A 44 4.78 16.81 -17.40
CA ILE A 44 6.10 17.40 -17.16
C ILE A 44 6.16 17.98 -15.74
N HIS A 45 5.13 18.71 -15.33
CA HIS A 45 5.04 19.32 -14.00
C HIS A 45 5.14 18.27 -12.89
N VAL A 46 4.46 17.13 -13.02
CA VAL A 46 4.53 16.07 -12.02
C VAL A 46 5.88 15.34 -12.05
N TRP A 47 6.45 15.12 -13.25
CA TRP A 47 7.73 14.44 -13.39
C TRP A 47 8.90 15.26 -12.85
N GLU A 48 8.98 16.54 -13.21
CA GLU A 48 10.10 17.43 -12.88
C GLU A 48 9.87 18.21 -11.57
N ASN A 49 8.73 18.90 -11.44
CA ASN A 49 8.51 19.79 -10.29
C ASN A 49 8.05 19.05 -9.03
N ARG A 50 7.43 17.88 -9.18
CA ARG A 50 6.95 17.06 -8.05
C ARG A 50 7.80 15.82 -7.81
N ASN A 51 8.91 15.63 -8.54
CA ASN A 51 9.84 14.51 -8.35
C ASN A 51 9.15 13.13 -8.35
N LEU A 52 8.16 12.92 -9.22
CA LEU A 52 7.39 11.68 -9.24
C LEU A 52 8.28 10.44 -9.39
N GLY A 53 9.34 10.51 -10.22
CA GLY A 53 10.27 9.41 -10.41
C GLY A 53 10.92 8.91 -9.11
N ARG A 54 11.26 9.82 -8.18
CA ARG A 54 11.81 9.45 -6.87
C ARG A 54 10.76 8.79 -5.98
N PHE A 55 9.53 9.29 -5.98
CA PHE A 55 8.44 8.67 -5.23
C PHE A 55 8.09 7.27 -5.75
N MET A 56 8.06 7.09 -7.08
CA MET A 56 7.86 5.79 -7.70
C MET A 56 8.99 4.82 -7.35
N LEU A 57 10.25 5.27 -7.41
CA LEU A 57 11.40 4.44 -7.05
C LEU A 57 11.36 4.03 -5.57
N ASN A 58 11.14 4.97 -4.65
CA ASN A 58 11.03 4.68 -3.23
C ASN A 58 9.91 3.66 -2.95
N SER A 59 8.74 3.86 -3.56
CA SER A 59 7.59 2.94 -3.41
C SER A 59 7.90 1.56 -3.98
N THR A 60 8.62 1.49 -5.11
CA THR A 60 9.02 0.22 -5.75
C THR A 60 10.01 -0.54 -4.86
N ILE A 61 11.05 0.14 -4.38
CA ILE A 61 12.05 -0.45 -3.49
C ILE A 61 11.37 -0.95 -2.21
N GLN A 62 10.50 -0.13 -1.62
CA GLN A 62 9.75 -0.50 -0.43
C GLN A 62 8.85 -1.71 -0.66
N ALA A 63 8.09 -1.73 -1.76
CA ALA A 63 7.23 -2.86 -2.10
C ALA A 63 8.03 -4.16 -2.28
N ILE A 64 9.19 -4.11 -2.92
CA ILE A 64 10.09 -5.27 -3.08
C ILE A 64 10.58 -5.75 -1.73
N ILE A 65 11.11 -4.86 -0.89
CA ILE A 65 11.65 -5.22 0.44
C ILE A 65 10.56 -5.87 1.29
N ILE A 66 9.38 -5.25 1.39
CA ILE A 66 8.26 -5.77 2.18
C ILE A 66 7.81 -7.12 1.62
N THR A 67 7.64 -7.25 0.30
CA THR A 67 7.16 -8.49 -0.32
C THR A 67 8.13 -9.64 -0.09
N VAL A 68 9.43 -9.43 -0.32
CA VAL A 68 10.46 -10.46 -0.15
C VAL A 68 10.60 -10.84 1.33
N GLY A 69 10.68 -9.85 2.23
CA GLY A 69 10.79 -10.12 3.66
C GLY A 69 9.57 -10.85 4.22
N LYS A 70 8.37 -10.43 3.80
CA LYS A 70 7.11 -11.08 4.18
C LYS A 70 7.03 -12.51 3.64
N ALA A 71 7.43 -12.76 2.39
CA ALA A 71 7.46 -14.10 1.80
C ALA A 71 8.45 -15.03 2.53
N ILE A 72 9.65 -14.56 2.85
CA ILE A 72 10.64 -15.34 3.59
C ILE A 72 10.10 -15.71 4.98
N THR A 73 9.59 -14.73 5.72
CA THR A 73 9.02 -14.95 7.05
C THR A 73 7.84 -15.92 7.00
N ALA A 74 6.97 -15.78 6.01
CA ALA A 74 5.83 -16.66 5.80
C ALA A 74 6.23 -18.12 5.54
N ILE A 75 7.19 -18.34 4.64
CA ILE A 75 7.71 -19.68 4.33
C ILE A 75 8.34 -20.30 5.58
N LEU A 76 9.15 -19.55 6.32
CA LEU A 76 9.79 -20.03 7.55
C LEU A 76 8.75 -20.38 8.63
N ALA A 77 7.73 -19.55 8.82
CA ALA A 77 6.65 -19.80 9.76
C ALA A 77 5.84 -21.05 9.37
N GLY A 78 5.45 -21.17 8.10
CA GLY A 78 4.74 -22.32 7.57
C GLY A 78 5.55 -23.62 7.74
N MET A 79 6.84 -23.59 7.39
CA MET A 79 7.75 -24.73 7.60
C MET A 79 7.87 -25.10 9.08
N ALA A 80 7.96 -24.13 9.99
CA ALA A 80 8.04 -24.36 11.43
C ALA A 80 6.79 -25.07 11.97
N PHE A 81 5.59 -24.67 11.53
CA PHE A 81 4.35 -25.28 12.00
C PHE A 81 4.05 -26.64 11.37
N VAL A 82 4.43 -26.87 10.11
CA VAL A 82 4.16 -28.12 9.39
C VAL A 82 5.16 -29.21 9.74
N HIS A 83 6.46 -28.89 9.76
CA HIS A 83 7.52 -29.91 9.86
C HIS A 83 8.07 -30.09 11.27
N PHE A 84 7.92 -29.11 12.18
CA PHE A 84 8.51 -29.19 13.52
C PHE A 84 7.44 -29.38 14.60
N THR A 85 7.71 -30.31 15.52
CA THR A 85 6.88 -30.52 16.71
C THR A 85 7.58 -29.94 17.93
N PHE A 86 7.27 -28.69 18.29
CA PHE A 86 7.86 -28.01 19.44
C PHE A 86 6.85 -27.77 20.56
N ARG A 87 7.37 -27.62 21.79
CA ARG A 87 6.57 -27.32 22.98
C ARG A 87 6.05 -25.87 22.87
N GLY A 88 4.73 -25.69 22.96
CA GLY A 88 4.09 -24.37 22.84
C GLY A 88 3.52 -24.01 21.45
N ARG A 89 3.55 -24.92 20.47
CA ARG A 89 3.04 -24.64 19.10
C ARG A 89 1.63 -24.03 19.07
N TRP A 90 0.73 -24.51 19.92
CA TRP A 90 -0.65 -24.02 19.96
C TRP A 90 -0.74 -22.62 20.53
N VAL A 91 0.12 -22.25 21.48
CA VAL A 91 0.16 -20.89 22.04
C VAL A 91 0.62 -19.90 20.97
N ILE A 92 1.69 -20.21 20.23
CA ILE A 92 2.16 -19.36 19.13
C ILE A 92 1.11 -19.27 18.02
N PHE A 93 0.47 -20.39 17.68
CA PHE A 93 -0.60 -20.41 16.67
C PHE A 93 -1.76 -19.50 17.06
N TRP A 94 -2.27 -19.60 18.29
CA TRP A 94 -3.32 -18.71 18.79
C TRP A 94 -2.90 -17.25 18.83
N PHE A 95 -1.66 -16.97 19.21
CA PHE A 95 -1.13 -15.60 19.19
C PHE A 95 -1.15 -15.00 17.78
N VAL A 96 -0.77 -15.77 16.76
CA VAL A 96 -0.85 -15.33 15.36
C VAL A 96 -2.30 -15.11 14.92
N LEU A 97 -3.24 -15.97 15.30
CA LEU A 97 -4.65 -15.74 14.99
C LEU A 97 -5.18 -14.45 15.59
N VAL A 98 -4.81 -14.13 16.84
CA VAL A 98 -5.21 -12.87 17.50
C VAL A 98 -4.67 -11.66 16.74
N THR A 99 -3.44 -11.70 16.21
CA THR A 99 -2.90 -10.58 15.43
C THR A 99 -3.58 -10.42 14.07
N LEU A 100 -4.07 -11.51 13.46
CA LEU A 100 -4.88 -11.45 12.23
C LEU A 100 -6.29 -10.89 12.46
N MET A 101 -6.85 -11.09 13.65
CA MET A 101 -8.16 -10.54 14.03
C MET A 101 -8.10 -9.07 14.44
N MET A 102 -6.90 -8.51 14.61
CA MET A 102 -6.74 -7.09 14.95
C MET A 102 -7.25 -6.22 13.80
N PRO A 103 -8.17 -5.27 14.07
CA PRO A 103 -8.64 -4.35 13.04
C PRO A 103 -7.48 -3.46 12.57
N THR A 104 -7.42 -3.24 11.25
CA THR A 104 -6.31 -2.54 10.60
C THR A 104 -6.18 -1.10 11.11
N GLU A 105 -7.29 -0.47 11.48
CA GLU A 105 -7.34 0.89 12.00
C GLU A 105 -6.58 1.04 13.32
N ILE A 106 -6.73 0.07 14.24
CA ILE A 106 -6.01 0.08 15.53
C ILE A 106 -4.52 -0.19 15.31
N SER A 107 -4.19 -1.11 14.40
CA SER A 107 -2.80 -1.41 14.07
C SER A 107 -2.06 -0.16 13.54
N ILE A 108 -2.70 0.65 12.69
CA ILE A 108 -2.06 1.86 12.14
C ILE A 108 -1.66 2.83 13.25
N ILE A 109 -2.54 3.07 14.23
CA ILE A 109 -2.27 3.99 15.35
C ILE A 109 -1.12 3.45 16.21
N ALA A 110 -1.17 2.17 16.57
CA ALA A 110 -0.13 1.54 17.38
C ALA A 110 1.23 1.55 16.67
N LEU A 111 1.27 1.28 15.35
CA LEU A 111 2.50 1.35 14.56
C LEU A 111 3.04 2.79 14.51
N ALA A 112 2.17 3.79 14.38
CA ALA A 112 2.57 5.19 14.34
C ALA A 112 3.21 5.64 15.67
N GLU A 113 2.67 5.19 16.80
CA GLU A 113 3.24 5.46 18.13
C GLU A 113 4.62 4.84 18.29
N ILE A 114 4.78 3.56 17.90
CA ILE A 114 6.08 2.88 17.87
C ILE A 114 7.09 3.66 17.00
N ILE A 115 6.72 4.04 15.78
CA ILE A 115 7.60 4.82 14.88
C ILE A 115 8.01 6.15 15.53
N GLY A 116 7.09 6.80 16.26
CA GLY A 116 7.34 8.01 17.03
C GLY A 116 8.38 7.79 18.13
N ASP A 117 8.22 6.73 18.92
CA ASP A 117 9.16 6.35 19.99
C ASP A 117 10.56 6.02 19.46
N PHE A 118 10.63 5.35 18.30
CA PHE A 118 11.90 5.03 17.64
C PHE A 118 12.53 6.24 16.92
N GLY A 119 11.84 7.38 16.84
CA GLY A 119 12.32 8.57 16.13
C GLY A 119 12.47 8.35 14.63
N TRP A 120 11.78 7.37 14.04
CA TRP A 120 11.87 7.02 12.62
C TRP A 120 11.01 7.92 11.72
N GLY A 121 10.41 8.97 12.27
CA GLY A 121 9.58 9.93 11.53
C GLY A 121 10.24 10.40 10.23
N ASP A 122 9.43 10.51 9.17
CA ASP A 122 9.86 10.94 7.83
C ASP A 122 10.94 10.06 7.16
N SER A 123 11.06 8.79 7.57
CA SER A 123 12.00 7.83 6.99
C SER A 123 11.32 6.69 6.25
N MET A 124 12.02 6.09 5.28
CA MET A 124 11.54 4.88 4.60
C MET A 124 11.47 3.68 5.56
N ALA A 125 12.26 3.69 6.64
CA ALA A 125 12.28 2.63 7.65
C ALA A 125 10.98 2.60 8.47
N ALA A 126 10.41 3.78 8.77
CA ALA A 126 9.14 3.91 9.50
C ALA A 126 8.04 3.03 8.90
N ILE A 127 7.94 3.02 7.58
CA ILE A 127 6.91 2.23 6.89
C ILE A 127 7.46 0.83 6.59
N THR A 128 8.71 0.67 6.17
CA THR A 128 9.21 -0.63 5.70
C THR A 128 9.28 -1.67 6.82
N VAL A 129 9.85 -1.33 7.98
CA VAL A 129 10.17 -2.30 9.03
C VAL A 129 8.93 -2.92 9.68
N PRO A 130 7.89 -2.17 10.07
CA PRO A 130 6.71 -2.76 10.71
C PRO A 130 5.96 -3.73 9.79
N PHE A 131 5.95 -3.48 8.48
CA PHE A 131 5.26 -4.34 7.51
C PHE A 131 6.06 -5.60 7.11
N LEU A 132 7.35 -5.71 7.44
CA LEU A 132 8.17 -6.89 7.15
C LEU A 132 7.75 -8.13 7.97
N ALA A 133 7.35 -7.92 9.22
CA ALA A 133 6.99 -9.00 10.16
C ALA A 133 5.46 -9.13 10.33
N SER A 134 4.69 -8.76 9.30
CA SER A 134 3.23 -8.85 9.34
C SER A 134 2.75 -10.31 9.18
N ALA A 135 1.98 -10.77 10.15
CA ALA A 135 1.45 -12.14 10.23
C ALA A 135 0.48 -12.51 9.09
N THR A 136 -0.11 -11.53 8.40
CA THR A 136 -1.03 -11.74 7.26
C THR A 136 -0.36 -12.36 6.03
N GLY A 137 0.95 -12.58 6.06
CA GLY A 137 1.67 -13.31 5.01
C GLY A 137 1.91 -14.76 5.34
N ALA A 138 2.00 -15.09 6.64
CA ALA A 138 2.30 -16.44 7.11
C ALA A 138 1.10 -17.39 7.03
N PHE A 139 -0.11 -16.84 6.91
CA PHE A 139 -1.39 -17.55 6.87
C PHE A 139 -2.34 -16.89 5.87
#